data_AF-B9YCM2-F1
#
_entry.id   AF-B9YCM2-F1
#
_cell.length_a   1.000
_cell.length_b   1.000
_cell.length_c   1.000
_cell.angle_alpha   90.00
_cell.angle_beta   90.00
_cell.angle_gamma   90.00
#
_symmetry.space_group_name_H-M   'P 1'
#
loop_
_entity.id
_entity.type
_entity.pdbx_description
1 polymer ?
#
loop_
_entity_poly.entity_id
_entity_poly.type
_entity_poly.pdbx_seq_one_letter_code
_entity_poly.pdbx_strand_id
1 'polypeptide(L)'
;STDRIPVVDQQTASLLGDKQIGKQAGLGSQYQIDPTYTLISSDQHLYRVSPLEYRDFIKWFQNNGTGIPGFIQVNVNDPNDVDMVMLQEGIKYSPSAWFNQNLFRHIRFRYRTELLSDYSFELDDEGHPYWVVSVVAPEIGYYGGLSAKGVIIVDPITGEMNKYTMDEIPAWVDRVQPAELAWKQIDNWGYYVHGFFNTLFGQKDMIQTTDGYNFVNIDGQTYVFSGLTSVAADHSINGFALINLRTKEASYIKVGGADEVSAMASAEGQVQHLNYRATFPILLNIADEPTYFISLKDSEGLVKMYSFVDVTDYSIVGIGETMQTAHDDYLRKLKTANKQISGEVAEMRTVTGTVAAIASAVQEGTTHYYLTLENDAHLYVLSLDVSAELTLTQPGQNVKIEYLDTVGNTVAGSGFDNLEMDYE
;
A
#
# COMPACT_ATOMS: atom_id res chain seq x y z
N SER A 1 -11.83 9.08 -1.54
CA SER A 1 -12.24 7.82 -2.19
C SER A 1 -11.34 6.73 -1.65
N THR A 2 -11.89 5.71 -0.99
CA THR A 2 -11.15 4.60 -0.39
C THR A 2 -10.58 3.62 -1.43
N ASP A 3 -11.15 3.60 -2.64
CA ASP A 3 -10.74 2.74 -3.78
C ASP A 3 -9.30 2.93 -4.30
N ARG A 4 -8.52 3.85 -3.70
CA ARG A 4 -7.14 4.15 -4.10
C ARG A 4 -6.12 3.97 -2.96
N ILE A 5 -6.54 3.41 -1.83
CA ILE A 5 -5.63 3.17 -0.71
C ILE A 5 -4.86 1.87 -1.01
N PRO A 6 -3.52 1.91 -1.10
CA PRO A 6 -2.75 0.71 -1.36
C PRO A 6 -2.80 -0.21 -0.12
N VAL A 7 -3.46 -1.35 -0.25
CA VAL A 7 -3.59 -2.37 0.80
C VAL A 7 -2.48 -3.41 0.74
N VAL A 8 -1.83 -3.55 -0.42
CA VAL A 8 -0.71 -4.47 -0.65
C VAL A 8 0.63 -3.74 -0.53
N ASP A 9 1.34 -4.01 0.55
CA ASP A 9 2.73 -3.58 0.70
C ASP A 9 3.72 -4.49 -0.05
N GLN A 10 4.99 -4.12 -0.05
CA GLN A 10 6.05 -4.85 -0.75
C GLN A 10 6.14 -6.32 -0.29
N GLN A 11 6.00 -6.56 1.02
CA GLN A 11 6.11 -7.91 1.58
C GLN A 11 4.94 -8.80 1.15
N THR A 12 3.70 -8.27 1.17
CA THR A 12 2.53 -9.01 0.70
C THR A 12 2.61 -9.26 -0.80
N ALA A 13 3.06 -8.28 -1.59
CA ALA A 13 3.31 -8.48 -3.02
C ALA A 13 4.32 -9.61 -3.28
N SER A 14 5.39 -9.68 -2.49
CA SER A 14 6.36 -10.78 -2.56
C SER A 14 5.74 -12.14 -2.30
N LEU A 15 4.94 -12.28 -1.24
CA LEU A 15 4.26 -13.54 -0.91
C LEU A 15 3.26 -13.97 -1.98
N LEU A 16 2.51 -13.01 -2.54
CA LEU A 16 1.56 -13.23 -3.61
C LEU A 16 2.26 -13.67 -4.91
N GLY A 17 3.37 -13.01 -5.26
CA GLY A 17 4.18 -13.39 -6.41
C GLY A 17 4.84 -14.76 -6.24
N ASP A 18 5.33 -15.11 -5.05
CA ASP A 18 5.88 -16.44 -4.76
C ASP A 18 4.83 -17.55 -4.94
N LYS A 19 3.58 -17.30 -4.54
CA LYS A 19 2.46 -18.22 -4.81
C LYS A 19 2.20 -18.33 -6.31
N GLN A 20 2.29 -17.22 -7.04
CA GLN A 20 2.02 -17.18 -8.48
C GLN A 20 3.09 -17.91 -9.31
N ILE A 21 4.38 -17.70 -9.02
CA ILE A 21 5.47 -18.42 -9.69
C ILE A 21 5.42 -19.93 -9.39
N GLY A 22 4.96 -20.31 -8.19
CA GLY A 22 4.76 -21.71 -7.80
C GLY A 22 3.72 -22.45 -8.66
N LYS A 23 2.73 -21.74 -9.22
CA LYS A 23 1.74 -22.31 -10.14
C LYS A 23 2.31 -22.62 -11.53
N GLN A 24 3.42 -21.98 -11.91
CA GLN A 24 4.06 -22.16 -13.22
C GLN A 24 5.16 -23.22 -13.15
N ALA A 25 4.84 -24.42 -13.63
CA ALA A 25 5.74 -25.57 -13.58
C ALA A 25 7.09 -25.27 -14.24
N GLY A 26 8.18 -25.48 -13.50
CA GLY A 26 9.56 -25.39 -14.00
C GLY A 26 10.24 -24.03 -13.85
N LEU A 27 9.49 -22.92 -13.74
CA LEU A 27 10.08 -21.57 -13.66
C LEU A 27 10.88 -21.34 -12.38
N GLY A 28 10.35 -21.74 -11.22
CA GLY A 28 11.03 -21.56 -9.93
C GLY A 28 12.38 -22.30 -9.81
N SER A 29 12.67 -23.26 -10.68
CA SER A 29 13.99 -23.95 -10.71
C SER A 29 15.07 -23.16 -11.46
N GLN A 30 14.66 -22.24 -12.33
CA GLN A 30 15.54 -21.47 -13.22
C GLN A 30 15.63 -20.01 -12.78
N TYR A 31 14.51 -19.48 -12.27
CA TYR A 31 14.35 -18.08 -11.91
C TYR A 31 13.87 -17.93 -10.47
N GLN A 32 14.13 -16.75 -9.90
CA GLN A 32 13.54 -16.23 -8.67
C GLN A 32 12.92 -14.87 -8.96
N ILE A 33 12.17 -14.28 -8.03
CA ILE A 33 11.60 -12.94 -8.21
C ILE A 33 12.54 -11.92 -7.57
N ASP A 34 12.74 -10.76 -8.19
CA ASP A 34 13.43 -9.63 -7.56
C ASP A 34 12.61 -9.19 -6.31
N PRO A 35 13.23 -9.05 -5.13
CA PRO A 35 12.49 -8.72 -3.90
C PRO A 35 12.01 -7.26 -3.84
N THR A 36 12.40 -6.39 -4.78
CA THR A 36 12.20 -4.94 -4.71
C THR A 36 10.74 -4.52 -4.91
N TYR A 37 9.99 -5.21 -5.79
CA TYR A 37 8.57 -4.90 -6.12
C TYR A 37 8.29 -3.39 -6.23
N THR A 38 8.77 -2.80 -7.32
CA THR A 38 8.69 -1.36 -7.59
C THR A 38 7.23 -0.93 -7.70
N LEU A 39 6.85 0.11 -6.94
CA LEU A 39 5.54 0.74 -7.09
C LEU A 39 5.55 1.63 -8.34
N ILE A 40 4.60 1.41 -9.23
CA ILE A 40 4.41 2.19 -10.46
C ILE A 40 2.95 2.60 -10.64
N SER A 41 2.74 3.67 -11.38
CA SER A 41 1.45 4.11 -11.89
C SER A 41 1.36 3.80 -13.38
N SER A 42 0.46 2.89 -13.75
CA SER A 42 0.19 2.53 -15.15
C SER A 42 -1.31 2.57 -15.41
N ASP A 43 -1.73 3.30 -16.46
CA ASP A 43 -3.14 3.45 -16.86
C ASP A 43 -4.11 3.78 -15.69
N GLN A 44 -3.74 4.77 -14.86
CA GLN A 44 -4.48 5.20 -13.65
C GLN A 44 -4.66 4.14 -12.55
N HIS A 45 -3.97 3.00 -12.66
CA HIS A 45 -3.90 1.96 -11.63
C HIS A 45 -2.51 1.92 -11.02
N LEU A 46 -2.44 1.44 -9.78
CA LEU A 46 -1.19 1.31 -9.04
C LEU A 46 -0.80 -0.15 -8.97
N TYR A 47 0.41 -0.45 -9.44
CA TYR A 47 0.94 -1.80 -9.46
C TYR A 47 2.27 -1.87 -8.73
N ARG A 48 2.51 -3.01 -8.09
CA ARG A 48 3.86 -3.43 -7.74
C ARG A 48 4.36 -4.41 -8.78
N VAL A 49 5.41 -4.01 -9.50
CA VAL A 49 6.03 -4.82 -10.55
C VAL A 49 7.38 -5.35 -10.10
N SER A 50 7.65 -6.61 -10.41
CA SER A 50 8.94 -7.23 -10.13
C SER A 50 9.36 -8.22 -11.21
N PRO A 51 10.52 -8.02 -11.85
CA PRO A 51 11.01 -8.97 -12.84
C PRO A 51 11.42 -10.28 -12.17
N LEU A 52 11.33 -11.36 -12.95
CA LEU A 52 12.09 -12.55 -12.62
C LEU A 52 13.59 -12.28 -12.76
N GLU A 53 14.41 -13.06 -12.08
CA GLU A 53 15.87 -12.99 -12.09
C GLU A 53 16.48 -14.37 -12.22
N TYR A 54 17.67 -14.43 -12.80
CA TYR A 54 18.48 -15.65 -12.80
C TYR A 54 18.90 -15.98 -11.37
N ARG A 55 18.63 -17.22 -10.92
CA ARG A 55 18.99 -17.66 -9.55
C ARG A 55 20.50 -17.66 -9.30
N ASP A 56 21.27 -18.03 -10.32
CA ASP A 56 22.73 -18.14 -10.23
C ASP A 56 23.38 -18.08 -11.63
N PHE A 57 24.71 -18.12 -11.63
CA PHE A 57 25.52 -18.13 -12.85
C PHE A 57 25.19 -19.28 -13.81
N ILE A 58 24.93 -20.48 -13.29
CA ILE A 58 24.63 -21.65 -14.12
C ILE A 58 23.29 -21.44 -14.81
N LYS A 59 22.28 -20.95 -14.08
CA LYS A 59 20.96 -20.62 -14.64
C LYS A 59 21.04 -19.51 -15.67
N TRP A 60 21.82 -18.46 -15.42
CA TRP A 60 22.11 -17.47 -16.44
C TRP A 60 22.77 -18.10 -17.66
N PHE A 61 23.83 -18.89 -17.50
CA PHE A 61 24.56 -19.49 -18.62
C PHE A 61 23.68 -20.39 -19.50
N GLN A 62 22.76 -21.14 -18.89
CA GLN A 62 21.81 -22.01 -19.58
C GLN A 62 20.72 -21.25 -20.34
N ASN A 63 20.33 -20.06 -19.84
CA ASN A 63 19.15 -19.34 -20.31
C ASN A 63 19.45 -17.94 -20.88
N ASN A 64 20.72 -17.53 -20.98
CA ASN A 64 21.10 -16.18 -21.45
C ASN A 64 20.73 -15.89 -22.92
N GLY A 65 20.50 -16.94 -23.72
CA GLY A 65 20.05 -16.81 -25.10
C GLY A 65 18.56 -16.48 -25.21
N THR A 66 17.73 -17.10 -24.37
CA THR A 66 16.28 -16.87 -24.32
C THR A 66 15.90 -15.66 -23.47
N GLY A 67 16.72 -15.31 -22.48
CA GLY A 67 16.41 -14.25 -21.53
C GLY A 67 15.51 -14.71 -20.39
N ILE A 68 15.26 -13.82 -19.45
CA ILE A 68 14.28 -13.94 -18.38
C ILE A 68 12.87 -13.80 -18.99
N PRO A 69 11.95 -14.75 -18.74
CA PRO A 69 10.74 -14.89 -19.55
C PRO A 69 9.58 -13.96 -19.18
N GLY A 70 9.67 -13.21 -18.08
CA GLY A 70 8.55 -12.41 -17.60
C GLY A 70 8.80 -11.72 -16.28
N PHE A 71 7.73 -11.11 -15.75
CA PHE A 71 7.70 -10.41 -14.48
C PHE A 71 6.36 -10.63 -13.78
N ILE A 72 6.32 -10.33 -12.49
CA ILE A 72 5.10 -10.34 -11.66
C ILE A 72 4.55 -8.92 -11.60
N GLN A 73 3.24 -8.79 -11.71
CA GLN A 73 2.49 -7.56 -11.53
C GLN A 73 1.40 -7.80 -10.49
N VAL A 74 1.39 -6.99 -9.43
CA VAL A 74 0.41 -7.09 -8.33
C VAL A 74 -0.33 -5.78 -8.24
N ASN A 75 -1.66 -5.82 -8.30
CA ASN A 75 -2.49 -4.65 -8.04
C ASN A 75 -2.39 -4.28 -6.55
N VAL A 76 -2.10 -3.02 -6.24
CA VAL A 76 -1.93 -2.63 -4.83
C VAL A 76 -3.24 -2.48 -4.08
N ASN A 77 -4.37 -2.39 -4.80
CA ASN A 77 -5.70 -2.20 -4.22
C ASN A 77 -6.46 -3.53 -4.09
N ASP A 78 -6.06 -4.58 -4.82
CA ASP A 78 -6.68 -5.90 -4.77
C ASP A 78 -5.62 -7.00 -4.57
N PRO A 79 -5.52 -7.62 -3.38
CA PRO A 79 -4.56 -8.69 -3.12
C PRO A 79 -4.82 -9.98 -3.92
N ASN A 80 -5.98 -10.12 -4.58
CA ASN A 80 -6.27 -11.26 -5.43
C ASN A 80 -5.87 -11.05 -6.89
N ASP A 81 -5.58 -9.81 -7.28
CA ASP A 81 -5.20 -9.42 -8.64
C ASP A 81 -3.67 -9.46 -8.80
N VAL A 82 -3.18 -10.65 -9.12
CA VAL A 82 -1.77 -11.00 -9.21
C VAL A 82 -1.51 -11.72 -10.51
N ASP A 83 -0.80 -11.04 -11.40
CA ASP A 83 -0.48 -11.53 -12.73
C ASP A 83 1.00 -11.89 -12.89
N MET A 84 1.23 -12.92 -13.70
CA MET A 84 2.56 -13.27 -14.19
C MET A 84 2.61 -12.97 -15.68
N VAL A 85 3.17 -11.82 -16.02
CA VAL A 85 3.23 -11.32 -17.39
C VAL A 85 4.38 -12.01 -18.11
N MET A 86 4.04 -12.84 -19.10
CA MET A 86 5.00 -13.55 -19.94
C MET A 86 5.35 -12.72 -21.16
N LEU A 87 6.64 -12.49 -21.38
CA LEU A 87 7.15 -11.72 -22.51
C LEU A 87 7.29 -12.61 -23.75
N GLN A 88 7.04 -12.02 -24.92
CA GLN A 88 7.31 -12.70 -26.20
C GLN A 88 8.80 -12.91 -26.42
N GLU A 89 9.62 -11.92 -26.05
CA GLU A 89 11.07 -11.99 -26.01
C GLU A 89 11.57 -11.75 -24.58
N GLY A 90 12.45 -12.61 -24.09
CA GLY A 90 12.93 -12.53 -22.71
C GLY A 90 13.87 -11.34 -22.47
N ILE A 91 13.89 -10.86 -21.23
CA ILE A 91 14.82 -9.84 -20.74
C ILE A 91 16.24 -10.41 -20.78
N LYS A 92 17.11 -9.81 -21.59
CA LYS A 92 18.51 -10.21 -21.77
C LYS A 92 19.45 -9.40 -20.88
N TYR A 93 19.09 -8.15 -20.60
CA TYR A 93 19.88 -7.22 -19.79
C TYR A 93 19.20 -7.05 -18.45
N SER A 94 19.84 -7.53 -17.38
CA SER A 94 19.31 -7.45 -16.02
C SER A 94 20.44 -7.33 -14.99
N PRO A 95 20.13 -6.88 -13.76
CA PRO A 95 21.07 -6.91 -12.64
C PRO A 95 21.61 -8.31 -12.36
N SER A 96 20.76 -9.34 -12.45
CA SER A 96 21.12 -10.74 -12.22
C SER A 96 21.91 -11.39 -13.37
N ALA A 97 22.00 -10.76 -14.54
CA ALA A 97 22.75 -11.28 -15.68
C ALA A 97 24.26 -11.03 -15.55
N TRP A 98 25.06 -11.79 -16.30
CA TRP A 98 26.52 -11.76 -16.20
C TRP A 98 27.20 -11.12 -17.41
N PHE A 99 28.45 -10.69 -17.20
CA PHE A 99 29.30 -10.05 -18.22
C PHE A 99 28.59 -8.87 -18.90
N ASN A 100 28.54 -8.83 -20.23
CA ASN A 100 28.01 -7.69 -20.98
C ASN A 100 26.49 -7.59 -20.93
N GLN A 101 25.80 -8.62 -20.43
CA GLN A 101 24.36 -8.59 -20.18
C GLN A 101 24.02 -8.04 -18.79
N ASN A 102 25.00 -7.93 -17.89
CA ASN A 102 24.77 -7.26 -16.61
C ASN A 102 24.41 -5.78 -16.86
N LEU A 103 23.25 -5.36 -16.33
CA LEU A 103 22.66 -4.02 -16.58
C LEU A 103 23.68 -2.89 -16.41
N PHE A 104 24.31 -2.79 -15.23
CA PHE A 104 25.26 -1.72 -14.95
C PHE A 104 26.50 -1.79 -15.83
N ARG A 105 27.00 -2.98 -16.11
CA ARG A 105 28.16 -3.15 -17.00
C ARG A 105 27.83 -2.72 -18.43
N HIS A 106 26.66 -3.10 -18.93
CA HIS A 106 26.16 -2.72 -20.25
C HIS A 106 26.09 -1.19 -20.38
N ILE A 107 25.46 -0.53 -19.40
CA ILE A 107 25.41 0.94 -19.32
C ILE A 107 26.82 1.54 -19.32
N ARG A 108 27.75 0.96 -18.53
CA ARG A 108 29.12 1.47 -18.39
C ARG A 108 29.91 1.48 -19.71
N PHE A 109 29.64 0.57 -20.65
CA PHE A 109 30.34 0.56 -21.93
C PHE A 109 30.05 1.80 -22.78
N ARG A 110 28.83 2.37 -22.63
CA ARG A 110 28.41 3.60 -23.33
C ARG A 110 28.62 4.84 -22.46
N TYR A 111 28.22 4.79 -21.20
CA TYR A 111 28.23 5.92 -20.26
C TYR A 111 29.29 5.71 -19.16
N ARG A 112 30.57 5.88 -19.52
CA ARG A 112 31.72 5.53 -18.67
C ARG A 112 31.94 6.43 -17.47
N THR A 113 31.55 7.71 -17.56
CA THR A 113 31.86 8.74 -16.56
C THR A 113 30.68 9.12 -15.69
N GLU A 114 29.48 8.67 -16.02
CA GLU A 114 28.28 8.93 -15.22
C GLU A 114 28.39 8.26 -13.84
N LEU A 115 27.84 8.88 -12.81
CA LEU A 115 27.67 8.24 -11.52
C LEU A 115 26.28 7.61 -11.50
N LEU A 116 26.25 6.29 -11.66
CA LEU A 116 25.03 5.50 -11.60
C LEU A 116 24.72 5.20 -10.13
N SER A 117 23.47 5.39 -9.71
CA SER A 117 23.02 5.08 -8.36
C SER A 117 22.17 3.80 -8.38
N ASP A 118 20.90 3.88 -8.01
CA ASP A 118 19.98 2.75 -7.99
C ASP A 118 19.26 2.60 -9.35
N TYR A 119 18.41 1.58 -9.44
CA TYR A 119 17.57 1.31 -10.60
C TYR A 119 16.18 0.85 -10.16
N SER A 120 15.17 1.17 -10.95
CA SER A 120 13.80 0.65 -10.85
C SER A 120 13.46 -0.15 -12.10
N PHE A 121 12.63 -1.18 -11.90
CA PHE A 121 11.95 -1.86 -13.01
C PHE A 121 10.58 -1.20 -13.15
N GLU A 122 10.31 -0.59 -14.29
CA GLU A 122 9.08 0.18 -14.55
C GLU A 122 8.48 -0.25 -15.90
N LEU A 123 7.20 0.03 -16.09
CA LEU A 123 6.50 -0.23 -17.34
C LEU A 123 6.13 1.12 -17.97
N ASP A 124 6.19 1.23 -19.30
CA ASP A 124 5.57 2.35 -20.00
C ASP A 124 4.03 2.21 -20.04
N ASP A 125 3.37 3.19 -20.65
CA ASP A 125 1.91 3.22 -20.78
C ASP A 125 1.37 2.05 -21.65
N GLU A 126 2.21 1.45 -22.50
CA GLU A 126 1.91 0.27 -23.29
C GLU A 126 2.20 -1.07 -22.56
N GLY A 127 2.75 -1.02 -21.35
CA GLY A 127 3.11 -2.18 -20.54
C GLY A 127 4.46 -2.80 -20.91
N HIS A 128 5.29 -2.14 -21.70
CA HIS A 128 6.63 -2.60 -22.05
C HIS A 128 7.61 -2.30 -20.90
N PRO A 129 8.45 -3.28 -20.50
CA PRO A 129 9.33 -3.11 -19.36
C PRO A 129 10.59 -2.31 -19.68
N TYR A 130 11.03 -1.50 -18.72
CA TYR A 130 12.30 -0.77 -18.76
C TYR A 130 13.05 -0.85 -17.44
N TRP A 131 14.38 -0.80 -17.52
CA TRP A 131 15.19 -0.40 -16.38
C TRP A 131 15.40 1.11 -16.41
N VAL A 132 14.96 1.79 -15.35
CA VAL A 132 15.23 3.21 -15.14
C VAL A 132 16.36 3.33 -14.14
N VAL A 133 17.53 3.79 -14.59
CA VAL A 133 18.75 3.89 -13.76
C VAL A 133 19.04 5.34 -13.42
N SER A 134 19.02 5.68 -12.14
CA SER A 134 19.26 7.04 -11.64
C SER A 134 20.70 7.46 -11.91
N VAL A 135 20.89 8.62 -12.54
CA VAL A 135 22.19 9.27 -12.70
C VAL A 135 22.31 10.39 -11.67
N VAL A 136 23.30 10.29 -10.79
CA VAL A 136 23.51 11.24 -9.69
C VAL A 136 24.75 12.11 -9.91
N ALA A 137 24.80 13.25 -9.24
CA ALA A 137 26.01 14.08 -9.18
C ALA A 137 26.11 14.79 -7.81
N PRO A 138 27.32 15.08 -7.33
CA PRO A 138 27.53 15.91 -6.15
C PRO A 138 27.00 17.33 -6.35
N GLU A 139 26.23 17.85 -5.40
CA GLU A 139 25.83 19.26 -5.35
C GLU A 139 26.72 20.07 -4.39
N ILE A 140 27.41 19.41 -3.46
CA ILE A 140 28.24 20.05 -2.43
C ILE A 140 29.69 19.60 -2.58
N GLY A 141 30.53 20.50 -3.11
CA GLY A 141 31.94 20.21 -3.37
C GLY A 141 32.11 19.08 -4.39
N TYR A 142 33.18 18.29 -4.23
CA TYR A 142 33.54 17.25 -5.22
C TYR A 142 32.83 15.91 -4.99
N TYR A 143 32.29 15.65 -3.79
CA TYR A 143 31.75 14.33 -3.42
C TYR A 143 30.50 14.39 -2.52
N GLY A 144 30.12 15.58 -2.04
CA GLY A 144 29.04 15.74 -1.08
C GLY A 144 27.69 16.04 -1.72
N GLY A 145 26.62 15.76 -0.98
CA GLY A 145 25.26 16.13 -1.37
C GLY A 145 24.86 15.57 -2.74
N LEU A 146 24.97 14.25 -2.93
CA LEU A 146 24.51 13.63 -4.17
C LEU A 146 23.04 13.97 -4.44
N SER A 147 22.71 14.22 -5.70
CA SER A 147 21.35 14.42 -6.18
C SER A 147 21.19 13.78 -7.54
N ALA A 148 20.01 13.22 -7.84
CA ALA A 148 19.75 12.78 -9.20
C ALA A 148 19.71 13.98 -10.15
N LYS A 149 20.27 13.79 -11.35
CA LYS A 149 20.37 14.77 -12.44
C LYS A 149 19.65 14.30 -13.70
N GLY A 150 19.11 13.09 -13.68
CA GLY A 150 18.45 12.45 -14.81
C GLY A 150 18.48 10.94 -14.65
N VAL A 151 18.11 10.25 -15.72
CA VAL A 151 18.06 8.78 -15.77
C VAL A 151 18.70 8.26 -17.05
N ILE A 152 19.15 7.02 -17.01
CA ILE A 152 19.41 6.21 -18.20
C ILE A 152 18.33 5.14 -18.24
N ILE A 153 17.50 5.19 -19.28
CA ILE A 153 16.45 4.19 -19.53
C ILE A 153 17.04 3.14 -20.46
N VAL A 154 16.92 1.88 -20.07
CA VAL A 154 17.41 0.73 -20.82
C VAL A 154 16.25 -0.20 -21.15
N ASP A 155 16.08 -0.49 -22.43
CA ASP A 155 15.22 -1.60 -22.86
C ASP A 155 15.91 -2.92 -22.47
N PRO A 156 15.29 -3.74 -21.60
CA PRO A 156 15.89 -4.93 -21.04
C PRO A 156 15.97 -6.09 -22.05
N ILE A 157 15.21 -6.05 -23.14
CA ILE A 157 15.15 -7.07 -24.19
C ILE A 157 16.22 -6.79 -25.25
N THR A 158 16.26 -5.55 -25.75
CA THR A 158 17.16 -5.14 -26.86
C THR A 158 18.51 -4.63 -26.35
N GLY A 159 18.55 -4.05 -25.16
CA GLY A 159 19.71 -3.35 -24.61
C GLY A 159 19.88 -1.94 -25.17
N GLU A 160 18.94 -1.42 -25.95
CA GLU A 160 18.96 -0.02 -26.34
C GLU A 160 18.82 0.87 -25.10
N MET A 161 19.54 1.99 -25.08
CA MET A 161 19.57 2.86 -23.92
C MET A 161 19.72 4.33 -24.30
N ASN A 162 18.95 5.17 -23.63
CA ASN A 162 18.94 6.62 -23.81
C ASN A 162 19.09 7.31 -22.44
N LYS A 163 19.91 8.35 -22.42
CA LYS A 163 20.09 9.21 -21.25
C LYS A 163 19.17 10.41 -21.37
N TYR A 164 18.47 10.73 -20.29
CA TYR A 164 17.57 11.86 -20.19
C TYR A 164 18.01 12.77 -19.05
N THR A 165 17.98 14.08 -19.27
CA THR A 165 18.06 15.07 -18.19
C THR A 165 16.70 15.21 -17.50
N MET A 166 16.64 15.85 -16.33
CA MET A 166 15.38 16.01 -15.55
C MET A 166 14.19 16.54 -16.38
N ASP A 167 14.45 17.46 -17.31
CA ASP A 167 13.41 18.11 -18.12
C ASP A 167 12.94 17.28 -19.33
N GLU A 168 13.66 16.20 -19.64
CA GLU A 168 13.43 15.34 -20.82
C GLU A 168 12.89 13.96 -20.45
N ILE A 169 12.69 13.68 -19.15
CA ILE A 169 12.28 12.36 -18.68
C ILE A 169 10.84 12.05 -19.16
N PRO A 170 10.59 10.91 -19.82
CA PRO A 170 9.25 10.49 -20.25
C PRO A 170 8.25 10.38 -19.11
N ALA A 171 7.02 10.85 -19.32
CA ALA A 171 6.01 11.02 -18.25
C ALA A 171 5.72 9.76 -17.43
N TRP A 172 5.74 8.58 -18.06
CA TRP A 172 5.51 7.28 -17.41
C TRP A 172 6.59 6.90 -16.38
N VAL A 173 7.76 7.54 -16.40
CA VAL A 173 8.81 7.27 -15.42
C VAL A 173 8.40 7.83 -14.06
N ASP A 174 8.24 6.93 -13.09
CA ASP A 174 7.83 7.24 -11.73
C ASP A 174 9.01 7.61 -10.84
N ARG A 175 10.14 6.91 -10.98
CA ARG A 175 11.26 7.03 -10.04
C ARG A 175 12.54 7.51 -10.72
N VAL A 176 12.96 8.72 -10.32
CA VAL A 176 14.21 9.36 -10.76
C VAL A 176 15.17 9.54 -9.58
N GLN A 177 14.63 9.82 -8.40
CA GLN A 177 15.37 9.94 -7.16
C GLN A 177 15.45 8.56 -6.49
N PRO A 178 16.66 8.08 -6.16
CA PRO A 178 16.80 6.93 -5.28
C PRO A 178 16.10 7.19 -3.95
N ALA A 179 15.28 6.24 -3.48
CA ALA A 179 14.50 6.42 -2.24
C ALA A 179 15.41 6.67 -1.02
N GLU A 180 16.50 5.91 -0.88
CA GLU A 180 17.50 6.11 0.18
C GLU A 180 18.19 7.47 0.09
N LEU A 181 18.38 8.00 -1.12
CA LEU A 181 18.98 9.31 -1.31
C LEU A 181 18.01 10.42 -0.88
N ALA A 182 16.74 10.32 -1.28
CA ALA A 182 15.69 11.23 -0.84
C ALA A 182 15.52 11.21 0.68
N TRP A 183 15.49 10.00 1.28
CA TRP A 183 15.47 9.80 2.72
C TRP A 183 16.62 10.53 3.43
N LYS A 184 17.86 10.26 3.01
CA LYS A 184 19.05 10.89 3.59
C LYS A 184 19.04 12.42 3.42
N GLN A 185 18.44 12.94 2.35
CA GLN A 185 18.31 14.38 2.14
C GLN A 185 17.32 15.01 3.14
N ILE A 186 16.24 14.32 3.52
CA ILE A 186 15.32 14.78 4.58
C ILE A 186 16.08 14.89 5.90
N ASP A 187 16.80 13.82 6.28
CA ASP A 187 17.58 13.80 7.51
C ASP A 187 18.62 14.93 7.54
N ASN A 188 19.36 15.12 6.43
CA ASN A 188 20.30 16.23 6.34
C ASN A 188 19.61 17.59 6.52
N TRP A 189 18.44 17.80 5.90
CA TRP A 189 17.67 19.02 6.09
C TRP A 189 17.28 19.23 7.56
N GLY A 190 16.80 18.18 8.21
CA GLY A 190 16.38 18.21 9.62
C GLY A 190 17.53 18.41 10.60
N TYR A 191 18.65 17.72 10.43
CA TYR A 191 19.83 17.87 11.27
C TYR A 191 20.47 19.24 11.12
N TYR A 192 20.63 19.72 9.90
CA TYR A 192 21.32 20.98 9.62
C TYR A 192 20.39 22.20 9.65
N VAL A 193 19.20 22.07 10.23
CA VAL A 193 18.36 23.23 10.56
C VAL A 193 19.15 24.22 11.41
N HIS A 194 19.06 25.52 11.08
CA HIS A 194 19.88 26.58 11.66
C HIS A 194 21.40 26.44 11.46
N GLY A 195 21.84 25.57 10.55
CA GLY A 195 23.23 25.40 10.12
C GLY A 195 24.07 24.48 11.00
N PHE A 196 25.30 24.21 10.54
CA PHE A 196 26.21 23.22 11.14
C PHE A 196 26.51 23.45 12.63
N PHE A 197 26.63 24.70 13.08
CA PHE A 197 26.92 24.97 14.50
C PHE A 197 25.74 24.63 15.42
N ASN A 198 24.52 24.58 14.90
CA ASN A 198 23.36 24.15 15.66
C ASN A 198 23.51 22.68 16.07
N THR A 199 24.03 21.80 15.20
CA THR A 199 24.22 20.38 15.54
C THR A 199 25.20 20.14 16.68
N LEU A 200 26.17 21.04 16.86
CA LEU A 200 27.22 20.91 17.87
C LEU A 200 26.86 21.55 19.21
N PHE A 201 26.14 22.68 19.20
CA PHE A 201 25.97 23.51 20.39
C PHE A 201 24.53 23.87 20.71
N GLY A 202 23.69 24.06 19.69
CA GLY A 202 22.33 24.59 19.86
C GLY A 202 21.30 23.49 20.07
N GLN A 203 21.37 22.46 19.24
CA GLN A 203 20.43 21.35 19.13
C GLN A 203 18.96 21.80 19.07
N LYS A 204 18.71 22.97 18.50
CA LYS A 204 17.38 23.57 18.43
C LYS A 204 16.65 23.14 17.18
N ASP A 205 15.38 22.76 17.34
CA ASP A 205 14.44 22.41 16.26
C ASP A 205 14.94 21.28 15.32
N MET A 206 15.95 20.53 15.72
CA MET A 206 16.48 19.42 14.93
C MET A 206 15.46 18.31 14.86
N ILE A 207 15.15 17.89 13.64
CA ILE A 207 14.24 16.78 13.35
C ILE A 207 14.95 15.72 12.52
N GLN A 208 14.45 14.51 12.61
CA GLN A 208 14.91 13.35 11.84
C GLN A 208 13.69 12.54 11.42
N THR A 209 13.84 11.74 10.38
CA THR A 209 12.80 10.77 10.01
C THR A 209 12.60 9.72 11.08
N THR A 210 11.37 9.19 11.20
CA THR A 210 11.07 8.02 12.04
C THR A 210 11.67 6.75 11.42
N ASP A 211 11.58 5.60 12.11
CA ASP A 211 12.13 4.35 11.57
C ASP A 211 11.23 3.81 10.45
N GLY A 212 11.55 4.16 9.20
CA GLY A 212 10.93 3.62 7.99
C GLY A 212 10.21 4.65 7.11
N TYR A 213 10.04 4.29 5.84
CA TYR A 213 9.21 5.02 4.88
C TYR A 213 8.22 4.09 4.19
N ASN A 214 7.19 4.70 3.62
CA ASN A 214 6.32 4.05 2.66
C ASN A 214 6.31 4.84 1.32
N PHE A 215 5.77 4.23 0.29
CA PHE A 215 5.53 4.88 -1.00
C PHE A 215 4.04 5.14 -1.17
N VAL A 216 3.71 6.34 -1.62
CA VAL A 216 2.34 6.73 -1.94
C VAL A 216 2.31 7.34 -3.33
N ASN A 217 1.22 7.13 -4.06
CA ASN A 217 1.00 7.81 -5.33
C ASN A 217 -0.06 8.89 -5.13
N ILE A 218 0.29 10.13 -5.50
CA ILE A 218 -0.59 11.29 -5.44
C ILE A 218 -0.66 11.86 -6.85
N ASP A 219 -1.85 11.91 -7.43
CA ASP A 219 -2.11 12.42 -8.78
C ASP A 219 -1.20 11.83 -9.87
N GLY A 220 -0.92 10.53 -9.80
CA GLY A 220 -0.10 9.82 -10.78
C GLY A 220 1.41 9.99 -10.55
N GLN A 221 1.83 10.60 -9.44
CA GLN A 221 3.24 10.75 -9.11
C GLN A 221 3.59 10.01 -7.84
N THR A 222 4.74 9.33 -7.86
CA THR A 222 5.20 8.53 -6.73
C THR A 222 6.00 9.38 -5.74
N TYR A 223 5.60 9.32 -4.47
CA TYR A 223 6.24 9.99 -3.35
C TYR A 223 6.80 8.97 -2.37
N VAL A 224 7.94 9.29 -1.76
CA VAL A 224 8.35 8.67 -0.51
C VAL A 224 7.75 9.46 0.66
N PHE A 225 7.23 8.73 1.65
CA PHE A 225 6.52 9.26 2.81
C PHE A 225 7.17 8.76 4.09
N SER A 226 7.35 9.66 5.07
CA SER A 226 7.82 9.31 6.42
C SER A 226 7.40 10.33 7.47
N GLY A 227 7.21 9.88 8.71
CA GLY A 227 7.11 10.73 9.87
C GLY A 227 8.43 11.42 10.21
N LEU A 228 8.32 12.58 10.84
CA LEU A 228 9.44 13.38 11.35
C LEU A 228 9.27 13.54 12.85
N THR A 229 10.28 13.15 13.61
CA THR A 229 10.34 13.34 15.06
C THR A 229 11.47 14.28 15.44
N SER A 230 11.43 14.79 16.67
CA SER A 230 12.56 15.50 17.26
C SER A 230 13.75 14.56 17.42
N VAL A 231 14.96 15.08 17.25
CA VAL A 231 16.19 14.31 17.57
C VAL A 231 16.29 14.04 19.08
N ALA A 232 15.59 14.83 19.90
CA ALA A 232 15.41 14.54 21.32
C ALA A 232 14.26 13.54 21.52
N ALA A 233 14.55 12.41 22.18
CA ALA A 233 13.78 11.17 22.24
C ALA A 233 12.37 11.23 22.87
N ASP A 234 11.45 11.98 22.25
CA ASP A 234 10.02 11.92 22.55
C ASP A 234 9.31 11.10 21.46
N HIS A 235 8.48 10.13 21.86
CA HIS A 235 7.64 9.30 20.99
C HIS A 235 6.46 10.08 20.36
N SER A 236 6.72 11.31 19.92
CA SER A 236 5.75 12.21 19.32
C SER A 236 6.22 12.62 17.93
N ILE A 237 5.30 12.55 16.97
CA ILE A 237 5.55 13.08 15.63
C ILE A 237 5.38 14.59 15.60
N ASN A 238 6.33 15.28 14.97
CA ASN A 238 6.26 16.71 14.69
C ASN A 238 5.58 17.00 13.35
N GLY A 239 5.49 16.01 12.47
CA GLY A 239 4.82 16.09 11.18
C GLY A 239 5.38 15.07 10.19
N PHE A 240 5.01 15.17 8.93
CA PHE A 240 5.37 14.20 7.89
C PHE A 240 6.10 14.87 6.73
N ALA A 241 7.07 14.15 6.16
CA ALA A 241 7.72 14.52 4.92
C ALA A 241 7.15 13.70 3.76
N LEU A 242 6.90 14.39 2.65
CA LEU A 242 6.58 13.81 1.35
C LEU A 242 7.61 14.31 0.35
N ILE A 243 8.32 13.41 -0.33
CA ILE A 243 9.23 13.78 -1.43
C ILE A 243 8.78 13.10 -2.70
N ASN A 244 8.53 13.90 -3.73
CA ASN A 244 8.26 13.42 -5.07
C ASN A 244 9.52 12.78 -5.65
N LEU A 245 9.46 11.49 -5.97
CA LEU A 245 10.62 10.73 -6.47
C LEU A 245 10.94 11.04 -7.93
N ARG A 246 10.12 11.82 -8.62
CA ARG A 246 10.38 12.32 -9.97
C ARG A 246 11.01 13.71 -9.94
N THR A 247 10.36 14.66 -9.27
CA THR A 247 10.73 16.09 -9.31
C THR A 247 11.69 16.51 -8.19
N LYS A 248 11.84 15.69 -7.14
CA LYS A 248 12.56 16.03 -5.88
C LYS A 248 11.86 17.09 -5.02
N GLU A 249 10.65 17.55 -5.40
CA GLU A 249 9.90 18.48 -4.57
C GLU A 249 9.51 17.82 -3.25
N ALA A 250 9.74 18.55 -2.14
CA ALA A 250 9.50 18.07 -0.80
C ALA A 250 8.46 18.94 -0.10
N SER A 251 7.53 18.31 0.62
CA SER A 251 6.54 18.97 1.47
C SER A 251 6.67 18.47 2.90
N TYR A 252 6.55 19.39 3.86
CA TYR A 252 6.49 19.08 5.28
C TYR A 252 5.12 19.47 5.83
N ILE A 253 4.35 18.46 6.27
CA ILE A 253 3.01 18.64 6.82
C ILE A 253 3.12 18.54 8.33
N LYS A 254 2.93 19.66 9.03
CA LYS A 254 3.00 19.69 10.49
C LYS A 254 1.73 19.12 11.09
N VAL A 255 1.83 17.92 11.68
CA VAL A 255 0.78 17.25 12.42
C VAL A 255 1.40 16.74 13.71
N GLY A 256 0.84 17.14 14.85
CA GLY A 256 1.24 16.62 16.15
C GLY A 256 0.42 15.39 16.50
N GLY A 257 1.04 14.38 17.08
CA GLY A 257 0.34 13.16 17.46
C GLY A 257 1.25 12.00 17.83
N ALA A 258 0.70 10.80 17.71
CA ALA A 258 1.43 9.55 17.87
C ALA A 258 2.33 9.26 16.67
N ASP A 259 3.53 8.76 16.95
CA ASP A 259 4.39 8.17 15.92
C ASP A 259 3.77 6.89 15.33
N GLU A 260 4.30 6.46 14.19
CA GLU A 260 3.81 5.29 13.46
C GLU A 260 3.88 4.01 14.30
N VAL A 261 4.93 3.87 15.12
CA VAL A 261 5.14 2.70 15.99
C VAL A 261 4.06 2.61 17.07
N SER A 262 3.68 3.75 17.66
CA SER A 262 2.61 3.82 18.67
C SER A 262 1.24 3.51 18.04
N ALA A 263 0.99 3.99 16.82
CA ALA A 263 -0.22 3.67 16.07
C ALA A 263 -0.31 2.17 15.74
N MET A 264 0.79 1.57 15.27
CA MET A 264 0.91 0.13 15.03
C MET A 264 0.61 -0.68 16.30
N ALA A 265 1.23 -0.31 17.43
CA ALA A 265 0.99 -0.97 18.71
C ALA A 265 -0.47 -0.86 19.18
N SER A 266 -1.14 0.27 18.87
CA SER A 266 -2.53 0.51 19.22
C SER A 266 -3.48 -0.35 18.38
N ALA A 267 -3.21 -0.48 17.08
CA ALA A 267 -3.94 -1.38 16.18
C ALA A 267 -3.76 -2.85 16.59
N GLU A 268 -2.53 -3.30 16.82
CA GLU A 268 -2.23 -4.66 17.32
C GLU A 268 -2.90 -4.90 18.69
N GLY A 269 -2.97 -3.86 19.53
CA GLY A 269 -3.66 -3.86 20.81
C GLY A 269 -5.12 -4.30 20.76
N GLN A 270 -5.84 -3.94 19.69
CA GLN A 270 -7.25 -4.33 19.51
C GLN A 270 -7.43 -5.80 19.12
N VAL A 271 -6.40 -6.42 18.52
CA VAL A 271 -6.45 -7.77 17.96
C VAL A 271 -5.40 -8.71 18.57
N GLN A 272 -4.94 -8.43 19.79
CA GLN A 272 -3.88 -9.21 20.44
C GLN A 272 -4.15 -10.71 20.49
N HIS A 273 -5.42 -11.11 20.63
CA HIS A 273 -5.85 -12.50 20.66
C HIS A 273 -5.66 -13.25 19.34
N LEU A 274 -5.59 -12.54 18.21
CA LEU A 274 -5.33 -13.10 16.87
C LEU A 274 -3.84 -13.17 16.54
N ASN A 275 -2.99 -12.50 17.34
CA ASN A 275 -1.55 -12.40 17.13
C ASN A 275 -1.19 -11.84 15.73
N TYR A 276 -1.98 -10.87 15.25
CA TYR A 276 -1.71 -10.17 14.00
C TYR A 276 -0.63 -9.10 14.16
N ARG A 277 0.06 -8.81 13.07
CA ARG A 277 1.12 -7.80 12.98
C ARG A 277 0.70 -6.64 12.09
N ALA A 278 0.93 -5.41 12.56
CA ALA A 278 0.65 -4.21 11.81
C ALA A 278 1.71 -3.96 10.73
N THR A 279 1.27 -3.49 9.57
CA THR A 279 2.16 -2.87 8.57
C THR A 279 2.53 -1.46 8.99
N PHE A 280 3.60 -0.92 8.39
CA PHE A 280 3.89 0.51 8.52
C PHE A 280 2.69 1.32 7.98
N PRO A 281 2.18 2.31 8.73
CA PRO A 281 0.93 2.99 8.41
C PRO A 281 1.05 3.91 7.20
N ILE A 282 -0.10 4.19 6.59
CA ILE A 282 -0.27 5.23 5.57
C ILE A 282 -1.08 6.36 6.21
N LEU A 283 -0.60 7.60 6.09
CA LEU A 283 -1.36 8.76 6.56
C LEU A 283 -2.44 9.15 5.55
N LEU A 284 -3.66 9.25 6.04
CA LEU A 284 -4.83 9.69 5.29
C LEU A 284 -5.49 10.88 6.01
N ASN A 285 -6.32 11.61 5.27
CA ASN A 285 -7.33 12.48 5.85
C ASN A 285 -8.68 11.76 5.75
N ILE A 286 -9.24 11.39 6.90
CA ILE A 286 -10.56 10.78 7.00
C ILE A 286 -11.46 11.73 7.79
N ALA A 287 -12.50 12.26 7.13
CA ALA A 287 -13.47 13.17 7.74
C ALA A 287 -12.84 14.41 8.41
N ASP A 288 -11.82 14.99 7.76
CA ASP A 288 -11.00 16.11 8.23
C ASP A 288 -10.09 15.80 9.44
N GLU A 289 -9.96 14.54 9.81
CA GLU A 289 -9.02 14.09 10.84
C GLU A 289 -7.81 13.39 10.20
N PRO A 290 -6.58 13.68 10.68
CA PRO A 290 -5.40 12.93 10.28
C PRO A 290 -5.47 11.52 10.88
N THR A 291 -5.41 10.51 10.01
CA THR A 291 -5.65 9.11 10.37
C THR A 291 -4.60 8.21 9.76
N TYR A 292 -4.04 7.29 10.55
CA TYR A 292 -3.23 6.20 10.06
C TYR A 292 -4.10 5.04 9.59
N PHE A 293 -3.91 4.62 8.34
CA PHE A 293 -4.43 3.37 7.83
C PHE A 293 -3.36 2.27 7.95
N ILE A 294 -3.75 1.12 8.50
CA ILE A 294 -2.87 0.00 8.82
C ILE A 294 -3.52 -1.30 8.33
N SER A 295 -2.76 -2.12 7.60
CA SER A 295 -3.12 -3.51 7.33
C SER A 295 -2.60 -4.40 8.47
N LEU A 296 -3.43 -5.32 8.94
CA LEU A 296 -3.09 -6.30 9.99
C LEU A 296 -2.95 -7.68 9.37
N LYS A 297 -1.78 -8.28 9.58
CA LYS A 297 -1.36 -9.53 8.92
C LYS A 297 -1.27 -10.70 9.90
N ASP A 298 -1.57 -11.90 9.41
CA ASP A 298 -1.26 -13.13 10.15
C ASP A 298 0.25 -13.46 10.17
N SER A 299 0.62 -14.56 10.81
CA SER A 299 2.02 -15.03 10.88
C SER A 299 2.61 -15.40 9.52
N GLU A 300 1.77 -15.67 8.52
CA GLU A 300 2.18 -15.98 7.15
C GLU A 300 2.29 -14.71 6.29
N GLY A 301 2.07 -13.52 6.87
CA GLY A 301 2.19 -12.23 6.18
C GLY A 301 1.00 -11.87 5.28
N LEU A 302 -0.12 -12.57 5.41
CA LEU A 302 -1.35 -12.29 4.65
C LEU A 302 -2.21 -11.29 5.40
N VAL A 303 -2.74 -10.30 4.67
CA VAL A 303 -3.68 -9.31 5.23
C VAL A 303 -4.96 -10.02 5.63
N LYS A 304 -5.40 -9.79 6.87
CA LYS A 304 -6.63 -10.36 7.45
C LYS A 304 -7.61 -9.30 7.93
N MET A 305 -7.09 -8.18 8.39
CA MET A 305 -7.89 -7.08 8.91
C MET A 305 -7.26 -5.73 8.54
N TYR A 306 -8.04 -4.68 8.69
CA TYR A 306 -7.66 -3.30 8.49
C TYR A 306 -7.94 -2.50 9.74
N SER A 307 -7.17 -1.44 9.93
CA SER A 307 -7.34 -0.53 11.05
C SER A 307 -7.13 0.92 10.64
N PHE A 308 -7.95 1.79 11.23
CA PHE A 308 -7.78 3.24 11.17
C PHE A 308 -7.50 3.75 12.58
N VAL A 309 -6.38 4.42 12.78
CA VAL A 309 -5.96 4.96 14.07
C VAL A 309 -5.86 6.47 13.96
N ASP A 310 -6.52 7.20 14.85
CA ASP A 310 -6.42 8.65 14.89
C ASP A 310 -5.00 9.09 15.28
N VAL A 311 -4.44 10.04 14.54
CA VAL A 311 -3.06 10.50 14.77
C VAL A 311 -2.97 11.29 16.08
N THR A 312 -3.97 12.08 16.42
CA THR A 312 -3.95 12.97 17.59
C THR A 312 -4.33 12.25 18.89
N ASP A 313 -5.20 11.24 18.81
CA ASP A 313 -5.63 10.38 19.91
C ASP A 313 -5.61 8.91 19.47
N TYR A 314 -4.44 8.30 19.55
CA TYR A 314 -4.20 6.91 19.13
C TYR A 314 -4.98 5.85 19.93
N SER A 315 -5.73 6.25 20.97
CA SER A 315 -6.69 5.36 21.62
C SER A 315 -7.95 5.13 20.78
N ILE A 316 -8.24 6.03 19.83
CA ILE A 316 -9.33 5.91 18.87
C ILE A 316 -8.86 5.04 17.70
N VAL A 317 -9.22 3.76 17.76
CA VAL A 317 -8.83 2.74 16.79
C VAL A 317 -10.06 2.07 16.21
N GLY A 318 -10.33 2.23 14.91
CA GLY A 318 -11.32 1.43 14.18
C GLY A 318 -10.69 0.14 13.63
N ILE A 319 -11.44 -0.96 13.62
CA ILE A 319 -11.00 -2.26 13.08
C ILE A 319 -12.08 -2.95 12.26
N GLY A 320 -11.68 -3.76 11.28
CA GLY A 320 -12.60 -4.57 10.51
C GLY A 320 -11.88 -5.54 9.57
N GLU A 321 -12.57 -6.62 9.18
CA GLU A 321 -12.04 -7.60 8.20
C GLU A 321 -11.96 -7.02 6.78
N THR A 322 -12.76 -5.98 6.50
CA THR A 322 -12.73 -5.24 5.23
C THR A 322 -12.38 -3.78 5.50
N MET A 323 -11.84 -3.10 4.49
CA MET A 323 -11.52 -1.68 4.59
C MET A 323 -12.77 -0.84 4.94
N GLN A 324 -13.92 -1.16 4.35
CA GLN A 324 -15.17 -0.46 4.61
C GLN A 324 -15.63 -0.65 6.06
N THR A 325 -15.61 -1.87 6.57
CA THR A 325 -16.03 -2.14 7.96
C THR A 325 -15.10 -1.49 8.99
N ALA A 326 -13.79 -1.46 8.71
CA ALA A 326 -12.82 -0.75 9.56
C ALA A 326 -13.03 0.77 9.54
N HIS A 327 -13.33 1.34 8.37
CA HIS A 327 -13.62 2.76 8.19
C HIS A 327 -14.89 3.18 8.93
N ASP A 328 -15.97 2.40 8.80
CA ASP A 328 -17.24 2.71 9.47
C ASP A 328 -17.13 2.58 10.99
N ASP A 329 -16.37 1.59 11.48
CA ASP A 329 -16.06 1.47 12.91
C ASP A 329 -15.25 2.67 13.43
N TYR A 330 -14.29 3.16 12.65
CA TYR A 330 -13.50 4.33 13.00
C TYR A 330 -14.34 5.61 13.07
N LEU A 331 -15.17 5.89 12.07
CA LEU A 331 -16.05 7.08 12.07
C LEU A 331 -17.00 7.09 13.27
N ARG A 332 -17.54 5.93 13.65
CA ARG A 332 -18.36 5.78 14.86
C ARG A 332 -17.58 6.11 16.14
N LYS A 333 -16.31 5.68 16.23
CA LYS A 333 -15.45 5.96 17.39
C LYS A 333 -15.06 7.44 17.46
N LEU A 334 -14.78 8.09 16.32
CA LEU A 334 -14.55 9.54 16.25
C LEU A 334 -15.76 10.33 16.77
N LYS A 335 -16.97 9.97 16.34
CA LYS A 335 -18.22 10.60 16.81
C LYS A 335 -18.43 10.39 18.31
N THR A 336 -18.16 9.18 18.82
CA THR A 336 -18.24 8.87 20.25
C THR A 336 -17.24 9.68 21.08
N ALA A 337 -16.07 9.98 20.51
CA ALA A 337 -15.06 10.86 21.09
C ALA A 337 -15.40 12.37 20.96
N ASN A 338 -16.58 12.72 20.41
CA ASN A 338 -17.03 14.09 20.15
C ASN A 338 -16.10 14.91 19.23
N LYS A 339 -15.37 14.25 18.31
CA LYS A 339 -14.63 14.95 17.27
C LYS A 339 -15.58 15.55 16.23
N GLN A 340 -15.25 16.76 15.78
CA GLN A 340 -16.02 17.48 14.75
C GLN A 340 -15.59 16.95 13.38
N ILE A 341 -16.23 15.88 12.93
CA ILE A 341 -15.92 15.21 11.67
C ILE A 341 -16.81 15.71 10.53
N SER A 342 -16.28 15.81 9.32
CA SER A 342 -17.07 16.11 8.12
C SER A 342 -17.54 14.82 7.44
N GLY A 343 -18.86 14.69 7.25
CA GLY A 343 -19.46 13.57 6.53
C GLY A 343 -20.64 12.91 7.25
N GLU A 344 -21.52 12.28 6.47
CA GLU A 344 -22.57 11.41 7.02
C GLU A 344 -21.94 10.07 7.41
N VAL A 345 -21.92 9.79 8.71
CA VAL A 345 -21.52 8.48 9.24
C VAL A 345 -22.70 7.55 9.09
N ALA A 346 -22.48 6.36 8.53
CA ALA A 346 -23.50 5.32 8.51
C ALA A 346 -23.96 5.01 9.93
N GLU A 347 -25.24 5.27 10.23
CA GLU A 347 -25.77 5.11 11.58
C GLU A 347 -26.31 3.69 11.77
N MET A 348 -26.02 3.12 12.93
CA MET A 348 -26.71 1.91 13.37
C MET A 348 -28.17 2.26 13.62
N ARG A 349 -29.06 1.63 12.84
CA ARG A 349 -30.51 1.79 12.98
C ARG A 349 -31.14 0.45 13.32
N THR A 350 -32.27 0.55 14.00
CA THR A 350 -33.13 -0.59 14.29
C THR A 350 -34.44 -0.39 13.55
N VAL A 351 -34.87 -1.41 12.83
CA VAL A 351 -36.20 -1.47 12.23
C VAL A 351 -36.96 -2.65 12.81
N THR A 352 -38.26 -2.48 12.97
CA THR A 352 -39.19 -3.57 13.29
C THR A 352 -40.26 -3.59 12.22
N GLY A 353 -40.52 -4.75 11.64
CA GLY A 353 -41.50 -4.88 10.56
C GLY A 353 -41.80 -6.31 10.19
N THR A 354 -42.77 -6.46 9.29
CA THR A 354 -43.24 -7.75 8.80
C THR A 354 -42.44 -8.18 7.57
N VAL A 355 -41.94 -9.42 7.57
CA VAL A 355 -41.13 -9.96 6.46
C VAL A 355 -41.98 -10.08 5.20
N ALA A 356 -41.62 -9.36 4.15
CA ALA A 356 -42.27 -9.46 2.83
C ALA A 356 -41.70 -10.63 2.02
N ALA A 357 -40.38 -10.80 2.04
CA ALA A 357 -39.70 -11.91 1.38
C ALA A 357 -38.39 -12.23 2.09
N ILE A 358 -38.04 -13.53 2.14
CA ILE A 358 -36.76 -14.03 2.61
C ILE A 358 -36.25 -15.10 1.64
N ALA A 359 -34.97 -15.03 1.27
CA ALA A 359 -34.30 -16.01 0.44
C ALA A 359 -32.86 -16.21 0.93
N SER A 360 -32.27 -17.37 0.67
CA SER A 360 -30.86 -17.62 1.00
C SER A 360 -30.04 -17.97 -0.23
N ALA A 361 -28.76 -17.59 -0.20
CA ALA A 361 -27.78 -17.98 -1.20
C ALA A 361 -26.44 -18.28 -0.52
N VAL A 362 -25.69 -19.22 -1.10
CA VAL A 362 -24.33 -19.54 -0.64
C VAL A 362 -23.35 -18.69 -1.45
N GLN A 363 -22.60 -17.84 -0.76
CA GLN A 363 -21.53 -17.03 -1.33
C GLN A 363 -20.25 -17.31 -0.53
N GLU A 364 -19.18 -17.70 -1.23
CA GLU A 364 -17.86 -17.97 -0.62
C GLU A 364 -17.87 -19.01 0.53
N GLY A 365 -18.84 -19.94 0.53
CA GLY A 365 -18.98 -20.97 1.55
C GLY A 365 -19.81 -20.55 2.77
N THR A 366 -20.23 -19.29 2.85
CA THR A 366 -21.14 -18.76 3.88
C THR A 366 -22.55 -18.64 3.31
N THR A 367 -23.56 -19.01 4.11
CA THR A 367 -24.96 -18.85 3.72
C THR A 367 -25.44 -17.46 4.13
N HIS A 368 -25.79 -16.64 3.14
CA HIS A 368 -26.39 -15.33 3.35
C HIS A 368 -27.90 -15.39 3.16
N TYR A 369 -28.61 -14.68 4.03
CA TYR A 369 -30.05 -14.46 3.98
C TYR A 369 -30.33 -13.04 3.51
N TYR A 370 -31.17 -12.95 2.49
CA TYR A 370 -31.66 -11.74 1.86
C TYR A 370 -33.11 -11.55 2.29
N LEU A 371 -33.39 -10.44 2.98
CA LEU A 371 -34.67 -10.19 3.62
C LEU A 371 -35.19 -8.81 3.25
N THR A 372 -36.50 -8.70 3.01
CA THR A 372 -37.21 -7.43 2.78
C THR A 372 -38.39 -7.33 3.74
N LEU A 373 -38.73 -6.11 4.16
CA LEU A 373 -39.88 -5.84 5.02
C LEU A 373 -41.01 -5.16 4.23
N GLU A 374 -42.26 -5.34 4.66
CA GLU A 374 -43.39 -4.65 4.07
C GLU A 374 -43.27 -3.13 4.24
N ASN A 375 -43.47 -2.38 3.15
CA ASN A 375 -43.36 -0.91 3.11
C ASN A 375 -41.98 -0.36 3.50
N ASP A 376 -40.93 -1.18 3.41
CA ASP A 376 -39.54 -0.76 3.57
C ASP A 376 -38.79 -0.92 2.23
N ALA A 377 -37.96 0.06 1.88
CA ALA A 377 -37.22 0.07 0.63
C ALA A 377 -35.89 -0.70 0.68
N HIS A 378 -35.48 -1.15 1.87
CA HIS A 378 -34.20 -1.81 2.08
C HIS A 378 -34.25 -3.32 1.81
N LEU A 379 -33.14 -3.83 1.30
CA LEU A 379 -32.77 -5.24 1.23
C LEU A 379 -31.75 -5.52 2.33
N TYR A 380 -32.16 -6.24 3.37
CA TYR A 380 -31.31 -6.64 4.48
C TYR A 380 -30.53 -7.90 4.13
N VAL A 381 -29.22 -7.86 4.32
CA VAL A 381 -28.34 -9.03 4.12
C VAL A 381 -27.75 -9.43 5.46
N LEU A 382 -28.02 -10.67 5.89
CA LEU A 382 -27.57 -11.24 7.15
C LEU A 382 -26.94 -12.63 6.95
N SER A 383 -26.15 -13.11 7.90
CA SER A 383 -25.65 -14.49 7.94
C SER A 383 -26.11 -15.21 9.20
N LEU A 384 -25.90 -16.53 9.26
CA LEU A 384 -26.22 -17.34 10.44
C LEU A 384 -25.35 -16.99 11.66
N ASP A 385 -24.25 -16.27 11.48
CA ASP A 385 -23.44 -15.75 12.58
C ASP A 385 -24.16 -14.64 13.35
N VAL A 386 -25.16 -13.99 12.73
CA VAL A 386 -26.00 -12.97 13.36
C VAL A 386 -27.13 -13.59 14.17
N SER A 387 -27.91 -14.51 13.58
CA SER A 387 -28.96 -15.25 14.27
C SER A 387 -29.34 -16.52 13.54
N ALA A 388 -29.51 -17.63 14.28
CA ALA A 388 -29.98 -18.89 13.73
C ALA A 388 -31.46 -18.84 13.32
N GLU A 389 -32.24 -17.90 13.86
CA GLU A 389 -33.68 -17.73 13.60
C GLU A 389 -33.98 -17.40 12.13
N LEU A 390 -32.98 -16.86 11.41
CA LEU A 390 -33.06 -16.61 9.96
C LEU A 390 -33.45 -17.87 9.18
N THR A 391 -33.00 -19.05 9.62
CA THR A 391 -33.31 -20.34 8.96
C THR A 391 -34.79 -20.72 9.04
N LEU A 392 -35.49 -20.28 10.10
CA LEU A 392 -36.87 -20.66 10.39
C LEU A 392 -37.86 -19.53 10.08
N THR A 393 -37.36 -18.31 9.86
CA THR A 393 -38.19 -17.13 9.59
C THR A 393 -38.91 -17.27 8.25
N GLN A 394 -40.20 -16.93 8.24
CA GLN A 394 -41.06 -17.00 7.05
C GLN A 394 -41.66 -15.64 6.69
N PRO A 395 -42.04 -15.42 5.42
CA PRO A 395 -42.84 -14.25 5.04
C PRO A 395 -44.12 -14.13 5.87
N GLY A 396 -44.44 -12.92 6.31
CA GLY A 396 -45.59 -12.61 7.16
C GLY A 396 -45.29 -12.54 8.66
N GLN A 397 -44.08 -12.91 9.11
CA GLN A 397 -43.68 -12.82 10.52
C GLN A 397 -43.07 -11.46 10.87
N ASN A 398 -43.23 -11.02 12.12
CA ASN A 398 -42.60 -9.80 12.61
C ASN A 398 -41.18 -10.03 13.12
N VAL A 399 -40.25 -9.19 12.68
CA VAL A 399 -38.84 -9.27 13.03
C VAL A 399 -38.32 -7.90 13.46
N LYS A 400 -37.27 -7.89 14.28
CA LYS A 400 -36.47 -6.72 14.61
C LYS A 400 -35.07 -6.92 14.03
N ILE A 401 -34.61 -5.92 13.27
CA ILE A 401 -33.33 -5.95 12.57
C ILE A 401 -32.52 -4.74 12.99
N GLU A 402 -31.29 -4.97 13.43
CA GLU A 402 -30.28 -3.93 13.58
C GLU A 402 -29.39 -3.95 12.34
N TYR A 403 -29.23 -2.79 11.69
CA TYR A 403 -28.51 -2.67 10.43
C TYR A 403 -27.73 -1.37 10.36
N LEU A 404 -26.72 -1.36 9.50
CA LEU A 404 -25.92 -0.19 9.20
C LEU A 404 -26.55 0.58 8.03
N ASP A 405 -27.02 1.80 8.28
CA ASP A 405 -27.67 2.65 7.27
C ASP A 405 -26.62 3.31 6.36
N THR A 406 -26.45 2.76 5.15
CA THR A 406 -25.45 3.19 4.16
C THR A 406 -26.12 3.87 2.97
N VAL A 407 -25.35 4.47 2.04
CA VAL A 407 -25.87 5.28 0.92
C VAL A 407 -26.59 4.44 -0.18
N GLY A 408 -27.04 3.22 0.14
CA GLY A 408 -27.76 2.33 -0.77
C GLY A 408 -28.90 1.57 -0.10
N ASN A 409 -29.83 1.06 -0.92
CA ASN A 409 -30.98 0.31 -0.42
C ASN A 409 -30.61 -1.11 0.06
N THR A 410 -29.40 -1.60 -0.19
CA THR A 410 -28.94 -2.89 0.35
C THR A 410 -28.09 -2.63 1.58
N VAL A 411 -28.51 -3.14 2.73
CA VAL A 411 -27.90 -2.85 4.03
C VAL A 411 -27.54 -4.14 4.74
N ALA A 412 -26.38 -4.14 5.39
CA ALA A 412 -25.92 -5.28 6.18
C ALA A 412 -26.58 -5.25 7.57
N GLY A 413 -27.21 -6.37 7.96
CA GLY A 413 -27.76 -6.55 9.30
C GLY A 413 -26.69 -7.05 10.27
N SER A 414 -26.63 -6.47 11.46
CA SER A 414 -25.72 -6.86 12.55
C SER A 414 -26.45 -7.46 13.76
N GLY A 415 -27.78 -7.44 13.77
CA GLY A 415 -28.61 -8.04 14.80
C GLY A 415 -29.97 -8.45 14.22
N PHE A 416 -30.50 -9.58 14.67
CA PHE A 416 -31.77 -10.11 14.18
C PHE A 416 -32.50 -10.89 15.28
N ASP A 417 -33.79 -10.61 15.40
CA ASP A 417 -34.70 -11.21 16.37
C ASP A 417 -36.07 -11.43 15.69
N ASN A 418 -36.51 -12.67 15.60
CA ASN A 418 -37.85 -13.03 15.15
C ASN A 418 -38.80 -12.99 16.36
N LEU A 419 -39.65 -11.96 16.39
CA LEU A 419 -40.50 -11.65 17.54
C LEU A 419 -41.63 -12.67 17.78
N GLU A 420 -41.77 -13.67 16.91
CA GLU A 420 -42.69 -14.80 17.08
C GLU A 420 -42.01 -16.06 17.61
N MET A 421 -40.69 -16.06 17.70
CA MET A 421 -39.89 -17.18 18.19
C MET A 421 -39.38 -16.83 19.59
N ASP A 422 -40.03 -17.40 20.60
CA ASP A 422 -39.59 -17.26 21.98
C ASP A 422 -38.89 -18.55 22.41
N TYR A 423 -37.55 -18.51 22.42
CA TYR A 423 -36.71 -19.59 22.90
C TYR A 423 -36.18 -19.22 24.29
N GLU A 424 -37.05 -19.25 25.30
CA GLU A 424 -36.64 -19.21 26.72
C GLU A 424 -35.70 -20.36 27.09
#